data_AF-A0A0C1HD99-F1
#
_entry.id   AF-A0A0C1HD99-F1
#
_cell.length_a   1.000
_cell.length_b   1.000
_cell.length_c   1.000
_cell.angle_alpha   90.00
_cell.angle_beta   90.00
_cell.angle_gamma   90.00
#
_symmetry.space_group_name_H-M   'P 1'
#
loop_
_entity.id
_entity.type
_entity.pdbx_description
1 polymer ?
#
loop_
_entity_poly.entity_id
_entity_poly.type
_entity_poly.pdbx_seq_one_letter_code
_entity_poly.pdbx_strand_id
1 'polypeptide(L)' 'MRQFVPADFEKASQHLLQLQEYYFTAGCREERAAAEAAIAAALRWIETALNSFENSGKSGR' A
#
# COMPACT_ATOMS: atom_id res chain seq x y z
N MET A 1 -6.59 -15.83 -9.71
CA MET A 1 -6.25 -14.52 -9.10
C MET A 1 -7.17 -14.30 -7.92
N ARG A 2 -6.65 -14.10 -6.71
CA ARG A 2 -7.48 -13.88 -5.50
C ARG A 2 -8.15 -12.51 -5.64
N GLN A 3 -9.48 -12.46 -5.54
CA GLN A 3 -10.20 -11.19 -5.52
C GLN A 3 -9.78 -10.42 -4.27
N PHE A 4 -9.34 -9.19 -4.45
CA PHE A 4 -9.02 -8.28 -3.35
C PHE A 4 -10.30 -7.95 -2.60
N VAL A 5 -10.31 -8.20 -1.29
CA VAL A 5 -11.48 -7.92 -0.45
C VAL A 5 -11.24 -6.69 0.43
N PRO A 6 -12.30 -6.01 0.91
CA PRO A 6 -12.16 -4.84 1.79
C PRO A 6 -11.22 -5.04 2.99
N ALA A 7 -11.15 -6.26 3.54
CA ALA A 7 -10.22 -6.60 4.63
C ALA A 7 -8.73 -6.49 4.23
N ASP A 8 -8.40 -6.72 2.95
CA ASP A 8 -7.03 -6.56 2.45
C ASP A 8 -6.65 -5.06 2.40
N PHE A 9 -7.61 -4.16 2.12
CA PHE A 9 -7.40 -2.72 2.15
C PHE A 9 -7.20 -2.20 3.58
N GLU A 10 -7.98 -2.69 4.54
CA GLU A 10 -7.84 -2.31 5.94
C GLU A 10 -6.47 -2.75 6.51
N LYS A 11 -6.01 -3.95 6.17
CA LYS A 11 -4.68 -4.42 6.56
C LYS A 11 -3.57 -3.59 5.90
N ALA A 12 -3.75 -3.21 4.63
CA ALA A 12 -2.79 -2.38 3.92
C ALA A 12 -2.72 -0.95 4.49
N SER A 13 -3.84 -0.36 4.91
CA SER A 13 -3.87 0.97 5.52
C SER A 13 -3.22 0.98 6.91
N GLN A 14 -3.48 -0.04 7.73
CA GLN A 14 -2.80 -0.21 9.02
C GLN A 14 -1.27 -0.34 8.85
N HIS A 15 -0.83 -1.14 7.89
CA HIS A 15 0.60 -1.29 7.61
C HIS A 15 1.25 0.01 7.12
N LEU A 16 0.52 0.80 6.32
CA LEU A 16 0.98 2.09 5.84
C LEU A 16 1.16 3.11 6.98
N LEU A 17 0.23 3.12 7.94
CA LEU A 17 0.35 3.94 9.15
C LEU A 17 1.57 3.56 9.99
N GLN A 18 1.83 2.27 10.17
CA GLN A 18 3.02 1.79 10.89
C GLN A 18 4.32 2.21 10.21
N LEU A 19 4.38 2.14 8.87
CA LEU A 19 5.55 2.57 8.11
C LEU A 19 5.78 4.09 8.21
N GLN A 20 4.72 4.89 8.25
CA GLN A 20 4.81 6.33 8.48
C GLN A 20 5.31 6.64 9.88
N GLU A 21 4.79 5.97 10.90
CA GLU A 21 5.26 6.11 12.27
C GLU A 21 6.75 5.74 12.39
N TYR A 22 7.17 4.64 11.75
CA TYR A 22 8.57 4.25 11.68
C TYR A 22 9.44 5.32 10.98
N TYR A 23 8.97 5.91 9.88
CA TYR A 23 9.67 7.01 9.21
C TYR A 23 9.88 8.24 10.13
N PHE A 24 8.84 8.64 10.87
CA PHE A 24 8.92 9.80 11.76
C PHE A 24 9.77 9.55 13.01
N THR A 25 9.80 8.30 13.49
CA THR A 25 10.58 7.89 14.68
C THR A 25 12.00 7.46 14.37
N ALA A 26 12.31 7.18 13.09
CA ALA A 26 13.64 6.79 12.64
C ALA A 26 14.70 7.85 13.00
N GLY A 27 15.77 7.38 13.64
CA GLY A 27 16.84 8.20 14.19
C GLY A 27 17.94 8.50 13.18
N CYS A 28 18.05 7.72 12.10
CA CYS A 28 19.07 7.92 11.08
C CYS A 28 18.49 7.99 9.65
N ARG A 29 19.31 8.51 8.74
CA ARG A 29 18.94 8.73 7.34
C ARG A 29 18.64 7.43 6.59
N GLU A 30 19.34 6.35 6.91
CA GLU A 30 19.20 5.05 6.24
C GLU A 30 17.87 4.39 6.59
N GLU A 31 17.46 4.44 7.87
CA GLU A 31 16.15 3.97 8.32
C GLU A 31 15.01 4.75 7.68
N ARG A 32 15.16 6.08 7.56
CA ARG A 32 14.18 6.92 6.84
C ARG A 32 14.08 6.57 5.37
N ALA A 33 15.20 6.38 4.68
CA ALA A 33 15.20 6.00 3.27
C ALA A 33 14.56 4.60 3.06
N ALA A 34 14.81 3.66 3.97
CA ALA A 34 14.16 2.35 3.93
C ALA A 34 12.64 2.45 4.16
N ALA A 35 12.21 3.28 5.13
CA ALA A 35 10.81 3.54 5.40
C ALA A 35 10.11 4.24 4.22
N GLU A 36 10.74 5.24 3.58
CA GLU A 36 10.23 5.89 2.37
C GLU A 36 10.05 4.90 1.22
N ALA A 37 11.05 4.03 0.98
CA ALA A 37 10.97 3.01 -0.05
C ALA A 37 9.81 2.03 0.21
N ALA A 38 9.62 1.62 1.47
CA ALA A 38 8.52 0.75 1.88
C ALA A 38 7.14 1.43 1.72
N ILE A 39 7.01 2.70 2.10
CA ILE A 39 5.78 3.50 1.91
C ILE A 39 5.47 3.60 0.41
N ALA A 40 6.46 3.93 -0.42
CA ALA A 40 6.28 4.06 -1.86
C ALA A 40 5.89 2.73 -2.54
N ALA A 41 6.37 1.59 -2.02
CA ALA A 41 5.96 0.27 -2.49
C ALA A 41 4.51 -0.04 -2.08
N ALA A 42 4.13 0.27 -0.83
CA ALA A 42 2.78 0.06 -0.34
C ALA A 42 1.74 0.89 -1.12
N LEU A 43 2.04 2.17 -1.39
CA LEU A 43 1.17 3.03 -2.20
C LEU A 43 0.96 2.50 -3.62
N ARG A 44 2.05 2.10 -4.31
CA ARG A 44 1.97 1.51 -5.65
C ARG A 44 1.15 0.23 -5.69
N TRP A 45 1.27 -0.59 -4.65
CA TRP A 45 0.48 -1.82 -4.54
C TRP A 45 -1.01 -1.52 -4.36
N ILE A 46 -1.37 -0.54 -3.51
CA ILE A 46 -2.76 -0.08 -3.32
C ILE A 46 -3.32 0.48 -4.63
N GLU A 47 -2.56 1.34 -5.32
CA GLU A 47 -2.95 1.90 -6.63
C GLU A 47 -3.21 0.79 -7.66
N THR A 48 -2.33 -0.22 -7.73
CA THR A 48 -2.50 -1.37 -8.64
C THR A 48 -3.76 -2.17 -8.30
N ALA A 49 -4.05 -2.36 -7.01
CA ALA A 49 -5.25 -3.07 -6.55
C ALA A 49 -6.53 -2.32 -6.93
N LEU A 50 -6.56 -0.99 -6.72
CA LEU A 50 -7.69 -0.13 -7.10
C LEU A 50 -7.94 -0.13 -8.61
N ASN A 51 -6.88 0.05 -9.41
CA ASN A 51 -6.97 0.02 -10.88
C ASN A 51 -7.43 -1.35 -11.42
N SER A 52 -7.05 -2.44 -10.74
CA SER A 52 -7.51 -3.80 -11.11
C SER A 52 -9.01 -4.00 -10.85
N PHE A 53 -9.54 -3.38 -9.79
CA PHE A 53 -10.97 -3.41 -9.49
C PHE A 53 -11.79 -2.62 -10.51
N GLU A 54 -11.37 -1.39 -10.84
CA GLU A 54 -12.04 -0.54 -11.84
C GLU A 54 -12.03 -1.18 -13.25
N ASN A 55 -10.96 -1.88 -13.61
CA ASN A 55 -10.87 -2.60 -14.89
C ASN A 55 -11.70 -3.89 -14.91
N SER A 56 -11.89 -4.57 -13.77
CA SER A 56 -12.74 -5.76 -13.68
C SER A 56 -14.22 -5.44 -13.93
N GLY A 57 -14.68 -4.23 -13.61
CA GLY A 57 -16.03 -3.75 -13.91
C GLY A 57 -16.28 -3.36 -15.38
N LYS A 58 -15.23 -3.18 -16.18
CA LYS A 58 -15.35 -2.81 -17.61
C LYS A 58 -15.34 -4.01 -18.56
N SER A 59 -15.06 -5.22 -18.06
CA SER A 59 -15.06 -6.46 -18.83
C SER A 59 -16.38 -7.22 -18.72
N GLY A 60 -17.50 -6.49 -18.80
CA GLY A 60 -18.85 -7.03 -18.96
C GLY A 60 -19.52 -6.33 -20.14
N ARG A 61 -19.10 -6.69 -21.36
CA ARG A 61 -19.87 -6.48 -22.59
C ARG A 61 -20.43 -7.82 -23.03
#